data_AF-A0A356TJ87-F1
#
_entry.id   AF-A0A356TJ87-F1
#
_cell.length_a   1.000
_cell.length_b   1.000
_cell.length_c   1.000
_cell.angle_alpha   90.00
_cell.angle_beta   90.00
_cell.angle_gamma   90.00
#
_symmetry.space_group_name_H-M   'P 1'
#
loop_
_entity.id
_entity.type
_entity.pdbx_description
1 polymer ?
#
loop_
_entity_poly.entity_id
_entity_poly.type
_entity_poly.pdbx_seq_one_letter_code
_entity_poly.pdbx_strand_id
1 'polypeptide(L)'
;MHAPTDEAGPSMLQNNGLLHAGSAAARQREAARWISSRGLASQVLVVTPTIEAGSRLLRRAAEGRAAAFGWQRVTLTELAARLAATRLAAEGLAQSTGVVLEAMCARMVHLAREDGSLGRYARVADRPGLPRALARTFAEVSLADVDGAAL
;
A
#
# COMPACT_ATOMS: atom_id res chain seq x y z
N MET A 1 13.90 -9.37 51.70
CA MET A 1 13.91 -7.89 51.71
C MET A 1 15.10 -7.49 50.86
N HIS A 2 15.02 -6.98 49.63
CA HIS A 2 13.94 -6.38 48.85
C HIS A 2 14.39 -6.52 47.37
N ALA A 3 13.53 -7.01 46.48
CA ALA A 3 13.77 -6.97 45.06
C ALA A 3 13.67 -5.52 44.56
N PRO A 4 14.41 -5.08 43.53
CA PRO A 4 14.03 -3.88 42.81
C PRO A 4 12.89 -4.25 41.86
N THR A 5 11.67 -4.08 42.36
CA THR A 5 10.54 -3.64 41.55
C THR A 5 10.80 -2.18 41.20
N ASP A 6 10.96 -1.87 39.91
CA ASP A 6 10.73 -0.52 39.41
C ASP A 6 9.89 -0.57 38.12
N GLU A 7 8.60 -0.34 38.38
CA GLU A 7 7.54 0.26 37.58
C GLU A 7 7.37 -0.10 36.09
N ALA A 8 6.42 -1.01 35.87
CA ALA A 8 5.48 -0.87 34.76
C ALA A 8 4.60 0.38 34.99
N GLY A 9 5.00 1.53 34.43
CA GLY A 9 4.18 2.72 34.25
C GLY A 9 3.65 2.83 32.81
N PRO A 10 2.34 3.06 32.57
CA PRO A 10 1.75 3.07 31.24
C PRO A 10 2.06 4.38 30.51
N SER A 11 3.09 4.37 29.67
CA SER A 11 3.33 5.41 28.65
C SER A 11 2.71 4.96 27.33
N MET A 12 1.37 4.98 27.19
CA MET A 12 0.68 6.08 26.52
C MET A 12 1.28 6.34 25.12
N LEU A 13 0.96 5.46 24.14
CA LEU A 13 0.93 5.86 22.73
C LEU A 13 -0.19 6.91 22.62
N GLN A 14 0.14 8.16 22.97
CA GLN A 14 -0.72 9.33 22.89
C GLN A 14 -0.95 9.63 21.40
N ASN A 15 -1.84 8.87 20.80
CA ASN A 15 -2.22 8.84 19.38
C ASN A 15 -1.14 8.45 18.36
N ASN A 16 0.14 8.82 18.54
CA ASN A 16 1.24 8.52 17.62
C ASN A 16 2.41 7.85 18.35
N GLY A 17 3.01 6.83 17.74
CA GLY A 17 4.33 6.38 18.15
C GLY A 17 4.89 5.23 17.31
N LEU A 18 6.20 5.05 17.40
CA LEU A 18 6.96 4.10 16.60
C LEU A 18 7.29 2.88 17.44
N LEU A 19 6.94 1.71 16.93
CA LEU A 19 7.22 0.43 17.57
C LEU A 19 8.51 -0.18 17.01
N HIS A 20 9.54 -0.26 17.82
CA HIS A 20 10.80 -0.92 17.48
C HIS A 20 11.04 -2.13 18.40
N ALA A 21 11.27 -3.31 17.80
CA ALA A 21 11.67 -4.51 18.52
C ALA A 21 12.37 -5.48 17.57
N GLY A 22 13.36 -6.25 18.04
CA GLY A 22 14.03 -7.27 17.21
C GLY A 22 13.14 -8.45 16.83
N SER A 23 12.04 -8.68 17.55
CA SER A 23 11.10 -9.78 17.30
C SER A 23 9.84 -9.31 16.59
N ALA A 24 9.54 -9.90 15.42
CA ALA A 24 8.28 -9.65 14.72
C ALA A 24 7.05 -10.05 15.56
N ALA A 25 7.15 -11.12 16.35
CA ALA A 25 6.08 -11.56 17.23
C ALA A 25 5.81 -10.54 18.35
N ALA A 26 6.86 -9.93 18.92
CA ALA A 26 6.71 -8.85 19.88
C ALA A 26 6.01 -7.64 19.26
N ARG A 27 6.41 -7.24 18.04
CA ARG A 27 5.78 -6.14 17.33
C ARG A 27 4.29 -6.38 17.07
N GLN A 28 3.93 -7.58 16.61
CA GLN A 28 2.54 -7.94 16.38
C GLN A 28 1.69 -7.98 17.65
N ARG A 29 2.25 -8.45 18.79
CA ARG A 29 1.54 -8.45 20.07
C ARG A 29 1.26 -7.03 20.57
N GLU A 30 2.24 -6.14 20.48
CA GLU A 30 2.06 -4.74 20.89
C GLU A 30 1.04 -4.03 20.00
N ALA A 31 1.14 -4.18 18.68
CA ALA A 31 0.17 -3.62 17.75
C ALA A 31 -1.25 -4.13 18.01
N ALA A 32 -1.42 -5.44 18.28
CA ALA A 32 -2.72 -6.01 18.63
C ALA A 32 -3.28 -5.47 19.95
N ARG A 33 -2.42 -5.28 20.97
CA ARG A 33 -2.79 -4.66 22.24
C ARG A 33 -3.22 -3.20 22.05
N TRP A 34 -2.51 -2.44 21.22
CA TRP A 34 -2.86 -1.06 20.92
C TRP A 34 -4.18 -0.93 20.16
N ILE A 35 -4.46 -1.79 19.17
CA ILE A 35 -5.76 -1.82 18.47
C ILE A 35 -6.88 -2.14 19.48
N SER A 36 -6.65 -3.16 20.31
CA SER A 36 -7.60 -3.58 21.33
C SER A 36 -7.98 -2.48 22.32
N SER A 37 -7.03 -1.61 22.69
CA SER A 37 -7.26 -0.56 23.67
C SER A 37 -8.11 0.60 23.14
N ARG A 38 -8.36 0.68 21.82
CA ARG A 38 -9.27 1.67 21.22
C ARG A 38 -10.75 1.37 21.50
N GLY A 39 -11.09 0.15 21.90
CA GLY A 39 -12.46 -0.28 22.21
C GLY A 39 -13.15 -0.93 21.02
N LEU A 40 -14.11 -1.82 21.31
CA LEU A 40 -14.71 -2.72 20.32
C LEU A 40 -15.75 -2.06 19.40
N ALA A 41 -16.19 -0.85 19.70
CA ALA A 41 -17.11 -0.08 18.86
C ALA A 41 -16.44 1.15 18.23
N SER A 42 -15.12 1.27 18.34
CA SER A 42 -14.36 2.39 17.79
C SER A 42 -14.05 2.20 16.31
N GLN A 43 -14.02 3.30 15.56
CA GLN A 43 -13.54 3.28 14.18
C GLN A 43 -12.01 3.18 14.19
N VAL A 44 -11.48 2.06 13.70
CA VAL A 44 -10.04 1.80 13.62
C VAL A 44 -9.70 1.40 12.19
N LEU A 45 -8.89 2.20 11.51
CA LEU A 45 -8.35 1.87 10.19
C LEU A 45 -6.91 1.37 10.32
N VAL A 46 -6.68 0.11 9.96
CA VAL A 46 -5.35 -0.51 9.98
C VAL A 46 -4.81 -0.57 8.56
N VAL A 47 -3.76 0.22 8.30
CA VAL A 47 -3.03 0.20 7.03
C VAL A 47 -1.91 -0.84 7.09
N THR A 48 -1.94 -1.82 6.20
CA THR A 48 -0.95 -2.91 6.16
C THR A 48 -0.38 -3.12 4.75
N PRO A 49 0.83 -3.71 4.62
CA PRO A 49 1.43 -3.96 3.30
C PRO A 49 0.60 -4.94 2.46
N THR A 50 -0.14 -5.85 3.09
CA THR A 50 -1.10 -6.73 2.43
C THR A 50 -2.40 -6.84 3.23
N ILE A 51 -3.45 -7.29 2.57
CA ILE A 51 -4.75 -7.54 3.20
C ILE A 51 -4.70 -8.66 4.24
N GLU A 52 -3.89 -9.69 4.00
CA GLU A 52 -3.70 -10.83 4.89
C GLU A 52 -3.01 -10.41 6.18
N ALA A 53 -2.00 -9.53 6.09
CA ALA A 53 -1.31 -8.98 7.25
C ALA A 53 -2.29 -8.22 8.16
N GLY A 54 -3.14 -7.37 7.58
CA GLY A 54 -4.19 -6.65 8.31
C GLY A 54 -5.22 -7.60 8.93
N SER A 55 -5.66 -8.61 8.17
CA SER A 55 -6.62 -9.62 8.64
C SER A 55 -6.09 -10.39 9.84
N ARG A 56 -4.83 -10.84 9.78
CA ARG A 56 -4.16 -11.56 10.87
C ARG A 56 -4.00 -10.67 12.11
N LEU A 57 -3.64 -9.40 11.91
CA LEU A 57 -3.47 -8.47 13.01
C LEU A 57 -4.80 -8.16 13.71
N LEU A 58 -5.86 -7.88 12.94
CA LEU A 58 -7.20 -7.63 13.49
C LEU A 58 -7.76 -8.86 14.19
N ARG A 59 -7.58 -10.07 13.62
CA ARG A 59 -7.96 -11.32 14.27
C ARG A 59 -7.27 -11.47 15.62
N ARG A 60 -5.96 -11.23 15.68
CA ARG A 60 -5.18 -11.28 16.92
C ARG A 60 -5.64 -10.22 17.93
N ALA A 61 -5.96 -9.03 17.46
CA ALA A 61 -6.50 -7.96 18.30
C ALA A 61 -7.92 -8.28 18.81
N ALA A 62 -8.68 -9.12 18.12
CA ALA A 62 -10.02 -9.54 18.54
C ALA A 62 -10.04 -10.86 19.33
N GLU A 63 -8.89 -11.52 19.53
CA GLU A 63 -8.81 -12.77 20.29
C GLU A 63 -9.48 -12.62 21.68
N GLY A 64 -10.30 -13.61 22.04
CA GLY A 64 -11.05 -13.61 23.31
C GLY A 64 -12.25 -12.67 23.39
N ARG A 65 -12.68 -12.07 22.27
CA ARG A 65 -13.80 -11.12 22.23
C ARG A 65 -14.94 -11.61 21.33
N ALA A 66 -16.17 -11.27 21.70
CA ALA A 66 -17.35 -11.71 20.95
C ALA A 66 -17.46 -11.05 19.57
N ALA A 67 -17.21 -9.75 19.49
CA ALA A 67 -17.28 -8.98 18.24
C ALA A 67 -16.46 -7.68 18.34
N ALA A 68 -16.06 -7.17 17.18
CA ALA A 68 -15.53 -5.82 17.01
C ALA A 68 -16.25 -5.15 15.84
N PHE A 69 -16.64 -3.89 16.01
CA PHE A 69 -17.36 -3.07 15.05
C PHE A 69 -16.56 -1.81 14.74
N GLY A 70 -16.52 -1.42 13.46
CA GLY A 70 -15.77 -0.25 13.00
C GLY A 70 -14.27 -0.52 12.75
N TRP A 71 -13.80 -1.74 12.96
CA TRP A 71 -12.42 -2.11 12.64
C TRP A 71 -12.30 -2.48 11.16
N GLN A 72 -11.45 -1.75 10.45
CA GLN A 72 -11.22 -1.90 9.02
C GLN A 72 -9.73 -2.12 8.74
N ARG A 73 -9.46 -2.87 7.68
CA ARG A 73 -8.11 -3.06 7.14
C ARG A 73 -8.07 -2.58 5.71
N VAL A 74 -6.96 -1.99 5.31
CA VAL A 74 -6.75 -1.47 3.96
C VAL A 74 -5.26 -1.55 3.62
N THR A 75 -4.93 -1.66 2.34
CA THR A 75 -3.54 -1.42 1.90
C THR A 75 -3.29 0.06 1.66
N LEU A 76 -2.03 0.49 1.64
CA LEU A 76 -1.71 1.89 1.34
C LEU A 76 -2.22 2.30 -0.05
N THR A 77 -2.04 1.45 -1.06
CA THR A 77 -2.48 1.69 -2.44
C THR A 77 -4.01 1.77 -2.54
N GLU A 78 -4.73 0.89 -1.85
CA GLU A 78 -6.20 0.93 -1.83
C GLU A 78 -6.72 2.18 -1.10
N LEU A 79 -6.08 2.58 0.00
CA LEU A 79 -6.43 3.81 0.69
C LEU A 79 -6.22 5.03 -0.22
N ALA A 80 -5.07 5.09 -0.91
CA ALA A 80 -4.78 6.15 -1.88
C ALA A 80 -5.83 6.17 -3.01
N ALA A 81 -6.19 5.00 -3.55
CA ALA A 81 -7.23 4.88 -4.57
C ALA A 81 -8.59 5.39 -4.06
N ARG A 82 -9.00 5.02 -2.84
CA ARG A 82 -10.27 5.49 -2.25
C ARG A 82 -10.29 7.01 -2.04
N LEU A 83 -9.18 7.59 -1.61
CA LEU A 83 -9.05 9.04 -1.43
C LEU A 83 -9.05 9.78 -2.77
N ALA A 84 -8.42 9.21 -3.80
CA ALA A 84 -8.35 9.82 -5.13
C ALA A 84 -9.66 9.71 -5.92
N ALA A 85 -10.52 8.72 -5.63
CA ALA A 85 -11.71 8.40 -6.42
C ALA A 85 -12.63 9.62 -6.64
N THR A 86 -12.94 10.38 -5.58
CA THR A 86 -13.82 11.55 -5.68
C THR A 86 -13.22 12.64 -6.57
N ARG A 87 -11.91 12.88 -6.44
CA ARG A 87 -11.22 13.90 -7.23
C ARG A 87 -11.16 13.51 -8.71
N LEU A 88 -10.78 12.26 -9.00
CA LEU A 88 -10.74 11.73 -10.36
C LEU A 88 -12.12 11.79 -11.03
N ALA A 89 -13.17 11.39 -10.33
CA ALA A 89 -14.54 11.47 -10.84
C ALA A 89 -14.94 12.91 -11.19
N ALA A 90 -14.58 13.88 -10.34
CA ALA A 90 -14.84 15.31 -10.61
C ALA A 90 -14.08 15.85 -11.83
N GLU A 91 -12.97 15.20 -12.22
CA GLU A 91 -12.21 15.53 -13.43
C GLU A 91 -12.66 14.72 -14.66
N GLY A 92 -13.66 13.83 -14.52
CA GLY A 92 -14.02 12.90 -15.59
C GLY A 92 -12.94 11.84 -15.87
N LEU A 93 -12.03 11.63 -14.93
CA LEU A 93 -10.94 10.67 -15.03
C LEU A 93 -11.30 9.35 -14.34
N ALA A 94 -10.85 8.25 -14.93
CA ALA A 94 -10.96 6.92 -14.36
C ALA A 94 -9.64 6.46 -13.73
N GLN A 95 -9.72 5.60 -12.72
CA GLN A 95 -8.54 4.95 -12.17
C GLN A 95 -7.94 3.98 -13.20
N SER A 96 -6.62 4.03 -13.35
CA SER A 96 -5.89 3.09 -14.20
C SER A 96 -5.38 1.91 -13.39
N THR A 97 -5.39 0.73 -13.99
CA THR A 97 -4.77 -0.48 -13.42
C THR A 97 -3.47 -0.79 -14.17
N GLY A 98 -2.62 -1.64 -13.59
CA GLY A 98 -1.38 -2.07 -14.25
C GLY A 98 -1.62 -2.67 -15.64
N VAL A 99 -2.74 -3.38 -15.83
CA VAL A 99 -3.13 -3.97 -17.13
C VAL A 99 -3.46 -2.88 -18.16
N VAL A 100 -4.15 -1.82 -17.74
CA VAL A 100 -4.44 -0.67 -18.63
C VAL A 100 -3.14 0.00 -19.06
N LEU A 101 -2.19 0.21 -18.13
CA LEU A 101 -0.89 0.77 -18.47
C LEU A 101 -0.09 -0.12 -19.45
N GLU A 102 -0.08 -1.44 -19.24
CA GLU A 102 0.57 -2.38 -20.17
C GLU A 102 -0.09 -2.35 -21.56
N ALA A 103 -1.42 -2.32 -21.62
CA ALA A 103 -2.16 -2.21 -22.88
C ALA A 103 -1.87 -0.88 -23.61
N MET A 104 -1.80 0.24 -22.87
CA MET A 104 -1.39 1.53 -23.44
C MET A 104 0.05 1.45 -23.98
N CYS A 105 0.97 0.86 -23.23
CA CYS A 105 2.35 0.65 -23.70
C CYS A 105 2.42 -0.23 -24.95
N ALA A 106 1.61 -1.28 -25.03
CA ALA A 106 1.54 -2.14 -26.20
C ALA A 106 1.04 -1.37 -27.42
N ARG A 107 0.00 -0.54 -27.24
CA ARG A 107 -0.50 0.35 -28.29
C ARG A 107 0.55 1.37 -28.73
N MET A 108 1.25 2.00 -27.79
CA MET A 108 2.30 2.97 -28.10
C MET A 108 3.45 2.34 -28.89
N VAL A 109 3.90 1.14 -28.50
CA VAL A 109 4.91 0.38 -29.23
C VAL A 109 4.45 0.03 -30.65
N HIS A 110 3.18 -0.38 -30.80
CA HIS A 110 2.62 -0.70 -32.09
C HIS A 110 2.62 0.51 -33.03
N LEU A 111 2.11 1.66 -32.57
CA LEU A 111 2.09 2.91 -33.35
C LEU A 111 3.51 3.38 -33.69
N ALA A 112 4.43 3.38 -32.71
CA ALA A 112 5.82 3.78 -32.95
C ALA A 112 6.55 2.85 -33.92
N ARG A 113 6.11 1.58 -34.04
CA ARG A 113 6.64 0.65 -35.05
C ARG A 113 6.13 1.00 -36.44
N GLU A 114 4.84 1.30 -36.57
CA GLU A 114 4.23 1.70 -37.84
C GLU A 114 4.87 3.00 -38.38
N ASP A 115 5.17 3.94 -37.48
CA ASP A 115 5.81 5.22 -37.81
C ASP A 115 7.34 5.13 -37.92
N GLY A 116 7.94 3.96 -37.69
CA GLY A 116 9.40 3.75 -37.75
C GLY A 116 10.20 4.49 -36.66
N SER A 117 9.55 4.95 -35.59
CA SER A 117 10.14 5.84 -34.56
C SER A 117 10.72 5.11 -33.34
N LEU A 118 10.68 3.77 -33.30
CA LEU A 118 11.21 2.97 -32.17
C LEU A 118 12.74 3.01 -32.01
N GLY A 119 13.49 3.49 -33.01
CA GLY A 119 14.95 3.56 -32.98
C GLY A 119 15.61 2.24 -32.57
N ARG A 120 16.44 2.26 -31.53
CA ARG A 120 17.15 1.05 -31.03
C ARG A 120 16.21 -0.07 -30.56
N TYR A 121 14.98 0.25 -30.16
CA TYR A 121 14.01 -0.73 -29.67
C TYR A 121 13.28 -1.45 -30.79
N ALA A 122 13.45 -1.04 -32.06
CA ALA A 122 12.84 -1.72 -33.22
C ALA A 122 13.17 -3.22 -33.25
N ARG A 123 14.38 -3.63 -32.81
CA ARG A 123 14.81 -5.03 -32.77
C ARG A 123 14.00 -5.93 -31.82
N VAL A 124 13.30 -5.32 -30.86
CA VAL A 124 12.50 -6.03 -29.85
C VAL A 124 11.02 -5.64 -29.89
N ALA A 125 10.60 -4.93 -30.94
CA ALA A 125 9.24 -4.40 -31.06
C ALA A 125 8.15 -5.48 -31.07
N ASP A 126 8.42 -6.65 -31.65
CA ASP A 126 7.50 -7.78 -31.69
C ASP A 126 7.54 -8.66 -30.44
N ARG A 127 8.36 -8.31 -29.44
CA ARG A 127 8.51 -9.11 -28.22
C ARG A 127 7.48 -8.65 -27.19
N PRO A 128 6.72 -9.56 -26.56
CA PRO A 128 5.72 -9.22 -25.54
C PRO A 128 6.35 -8.60 -24.27
N GLY A 129 7.67 -8.71 -24.11
CA GLY A 129 8.39 -8.10 -22.99
C GLY A 129 8.55 -6.59 -23.08
N LEU A 130 8.57 -5.99 -24.29
CA LEU A 130 8.82 -4.55 -24.42
C LEU A 130 7.69 -3.70 -23.81
N PRO A 131 6.39 -3.93 -24.10
CA PRO A 131 5.29 -3.21 -23.44
C PRO A 131 5.30 -3.33 -21.91
N ARG A 132 5.60 -4.54 -21.40
CA ARG A 132 5.70 -4.81 -19.96
C ARG A 132 6.84 -4.05 -19.30
N ALA A 133 8.00 -4.02 -19.95
CA ALA A 133 9.16 -3.28 -19.47
C ALA A 133 8.86 -1.78 -19.42
N LEU A 134 8.24 -1.21 -20.46
CA LEU A 134 7.83 0.19 -20.48
C LEU A 134 6.85 0.54 -19.37
N ALA A 135 5.79 -0.26 -19.20
CA ALA A 135 4.80 -0.05 -18.13
C ALA A 135 5.46 -0.04 -16.75
N ARG A 136 6.40 -0.97 -16.51
CA ARG A 136 7.18 -1.02 -15.27
C ARG A 136 8.07 0.21 -15.10
N THR A 137 8.79 0.63 -16.15
CA THR A 137 9.64 1.82 -16.10
C THR A 137 8.82 3.08 -15.81
N PHE A 138 7.66 3.27 -16.44
CA PHE A 138 6.80 4.42 -16.15
C PHE A 138 6.27 4.40 -14.71
N ALA A 139 5.96 3.22 -14.17
CA ALA A 139 5.58 3.10 -12.76
C ALA A 139 6.76 3.47 -11.83
N GLU A 140 7.98 3.03 -12.13
CA GLU A 140 9.18 3.36 -11.34
C GLU A 140 9.51 4.86 -11.38
N VAL A 141 9.44 5.48 -12.56
CA VAL A 141 9.61 6.93 -12.76
C VAL A 141 8.55 7.72 -11.99
N SER A 142 7.28 7.30 -12.07
CA SER A 142 6.19 7.94 -11.34
C SER A 142 6.37 7.84 -9.81
N LEU A 143 6.87 6.70 -9.32
CA LEU A 143 7.18 6.53 -7.89
C LEU A 143 8.38 7.36 -7.43
N ALA A 144 9.30 7.66 -8.35
CA ALA A 144 10.45 8.53 -8.10
C ALA A 144 10.11 10.03 -8.21
N ASP A 145 8.85 10.37 -8.51
CA ASP A 145 8.37 11.75 -8.70
C ASP A 145 9.16 12.51 -9.79
N VAL A 146 9.54 11.79 -10.85
CA VAL A 146 10.24 12.36 -12.00
C VAL A 146 9.23 12.85 -13.02
N ASP A 147 9.28 14.14 -13.33
CA ASP A 147 8.44 14.77 -14.36
C ASP A 147 8.75 14.18 -15.74
N GLY A 148 7.71 13.89 -16.52
CA GLY A 148 7.85 13.45 -17.90
C GLY A 148 8.53 14.48 -18.80
N ALA A 149 8.45 15.78 -18.47
CA ALA A 149 9.18 16.83 -19.19
C ALA A 149 10.71 16.77 -18.96
N ALA A 150 11.17 16.02 -17.95
CA ALA A 150 12.58 15.84 -17.64
C ALA A 150 13.19 14.56 -18.27
N LEU A 151 12.38 13.78 -19.01
CA LEU A 151 12.77 12.55 -19.72
C LEU A 151 13.01 12.81 -21.21
#